data_AF-A0A953TEB6-F1
#
_entry.id   AF-A0A953TEB6-F1
#
_cell.length_a   1.000
_cell.length_b   1.000
_cell.length_c   1.000
_cell.angle_alpha   90.00
_cell.angle_beta   90.00
_cell.angle_gamma   90.00
#
_symmetry.space_group_name_H-M   'P 1'
#
loop_
_entity.id
_entity.type
_entity.pdbx_description
1 polymer ?
#
loop_
_entity_poly.entity_id
_entity_poly.type
_entity_poly.pdbx_seq_one_letter_code
_entity_poly.pdbx_strand_id
1 'polypeptide(L)'
;MLLAFVWSIAVLTLFVQKRYGVKVVGTITMPLAALGIILMQLLPSDIHPLVPALQSTWLHIHVTLAMLSYAACAVSFALAMMFLIQDNMRTESFLANTSVFVSLIYAAIITRFAEGGLKVAAFDPQSNSEFIIQRGQSLMVVIPNLGWMFLLAMIVTLVPTGLYFWGWFAGDENKYRMADAAFFVGMLFQVLATAAFITRARDGAYPSPMADGLFATRLSTSPFILSGLIAGLMASLLYLMLKWRREGLQEMLPSAGRLDSRTYKTIGIAFPLLTLMIAAGA
;
A
#
# COMPACT_ATOMS: atom_id res chain seq x y z
N MET A 1 16.70 -0.63 5.75
CA MET A 1 15.66 -1.68 5.83
C MET A 1 14.85 -1.81 4.55
N LEU A 2 14.17 -0.74 4.08
CA LEU A 2 13.34 -0.79 2.85
C LEU A 2 14.12 -1.26 1.60
N LEU A 3 15.36 -0.81 1.41
CA LEU A 3 16.20 -1.28 0.31
C LEU A 3 16.40 -2.80 0.36
N ALA A 4 16.69 -3.35 1.53
CA ALA A 4 16.86 -4.78 1.72
C ALA A 4 15.55 -5.54 1.43
N PHE A 5 14.41 -5.03 1.88
CA PHE A 5 13.09 -5.59 1.55
C PHE A 5 12.82 -5.63 0.04
N VAL A 6 13.08 -4.52 -0.67
CA VAL A 6 12.90 -4.43 -2.13
C VAL A 6 13.78 -5.47 -2.85
N TRP A 7 15.05 -5.58 -2.46
CA TRP A 7 15.95 -6.61 -3.01
C TRP A 7 15.51 -8.03 -2.66
N SER A 8 15.06 -8.29 -1.43
CA SER A 8 14.54 -9.59 -1.03
C SER A 8 13.30 -9.99 -1.85
N ILE A 9 12.36 -9.08 -2.08
CA ILE A 9 11.19 -9.34 -2.95
C ILE A 9 11.65 -9.60 -4.38
N ALA A 10 12.55 -8.80 -4.92
CA ALA A 10 13.04 -8.96 -6.29
C ALA A 10 13.74 -10.32 -6.48
N VAL A 11 14.64 -10.68 -5.58
CA VAL A 11 15.37 -11.95 -5.60
C VAL A 11 14.41 -13.13 -5.45
N LEU A 12 13.48 -13.10 -4.49
CA LEU A 12 12.51 -14.18 -4.31
C LEU A 12 11.54 -14.29 -5.50
N THR A 13 11.14 -13.16 -6.09
CA THR A 13 10.33 -13.15 -7.31
C THR A 13 11.08 -13.82 -8.46
N LEU A 14 12.34 -13.46 -8.71
CA LEU A 14 13.17 -14.09 -9.75
C LEU A 14 13.41 -15.57 -9.47
N PHE A 15 13.65 -15.94 -8.20
CA PHE A 15 13.79 -17.32 -7.78
C PHE A 15 12.53 -18.13 -8.10
N VAL A 16 11.35 -17.61 -7.75
CA VAL A 16 10.06 -18.24 -8.06
C VAL A 16 9.81 -18.32 -9.56
N GLN A 17 10.08 -17.25 -10.31
CA GLN A 17 9.97 -17.26 -11.77
C GLN A 17 10.85 -18.35 -12.40
N LYS A 18 12.11 -18.46 -11.99
CA LYS A 18 13.07 -19.44 -12.52
C LYS A 18 12.76 -20.86 -12.07
N ARG A 19 12.40 -21.06 -10.80
CA ARG A 19 12.19 -22.39 -10.21
C ARG A 19 10.81 -22.97 -10.53
N TYR A 20 9.78 -22.13 -10.59
CA TYR A 20 8.39 -22.55 -10.76
C TYR A 20 7.83 -22.24 -12.15
N GLY A 21 8.56 -21.48 -12.98
CA GLY A 21 8.17 -21.16 -14.36
C GLY A 21 7.07 -20.11 -14.47
N VAL A 22 6.66 -19.48 -13.36
CA VAL A 22 5.53 -18.55 -13.31
C VAL A 22 6.01 -17.13 -13.61
N LYS A 23 6.19 -16.81 -14.89
CA LYS A 23 6.72 -15.50 -15.34
C LYS A 23 5.85 -14.32 -14.88
N VAL A 24 4.55 -14.54 -14.72
CA VAL A 24 3.58 -13.50 -14.39
C VAL A 24 3.72 -13.00 -12.94
N VAL A 25 4.46 -13.69 -12.06
CA VAL A 25 4.52 -13.34 -10.60
C VAL A 25 4.99 -11.91 -10.38
N GLY A 26 5.88 -11.42 -11.23
CA GLY A 26 6.37 -10.04 -11.19
C GLY A 26 5.26 -9.00 -11.32
N THR A 27 4.16 -9.31 -12.00
CA THR A 27 3.05 -8.37 -12.20
C THR A 27 2.38 -7.96 -10.90
N ILE A 28 2.39 -8.84 -9.89
CA ILE A 28 1.82 -8.56 -8.56
C ILE A 28 2.92 -8.09 -7.60
N THR A 29 4.12 -8.66 -7.65
CA THR A 29 5.19 -8.34 -6.70
C THR A 29 5.97 -7.06 -7.03
N MET A 30 6.07 -6.66 -8.31
CA MET A 30 6.81 -5.46 -8.72
C MET A 30 6.15 -4.14 -8.30
N PRO A 31 4.81 -3.97 -8.38
CA PRO A 31 4.16 -2.80 -7.79
C PRO A 31 4.48 -2.62 -6.30
N LEU A 32 4.57 -3.72 -5.54
CA LEU A 32 4.94 -3.69 -4.13
C LEU A 32 6.41 -3.28 -3.92
N ALA A 33 7.32 -3.77 -4.78
CA ALA A 33 8.72 -3.33 -4.78
C ALA A 33 8.84 -1.84 -5.13
N ALA A 34 8.09 -1.35 -6.13
CA ALA A 34 8.05 0.06 -6.50
C ALA A 34 7.54 0.94 -5.34
N LEU A 35 6.50 0.51 -4.64
CA LEU A 35 6.02 1.19 -3.43
C LEU A 35 7.11 1.27 -2.34
N GLY A 36 7.89 0.20 -2.16
CA GLY A 36 9.02 0.19 -1.24
C GLY A 36 10.11 1.20 -1.59
N ILE A 37 10.42 1.37 -2.89
CA ILE A 37 11.38 2.38 -3.38
C ILE A 37 10.84 3.80 -3.17
N ILE A 38 9.55 4.03 -3.46
CA ILE A 38 8.93 5.34 -3.23
C ILE A 38 8.97 5.70 -1.75
N LEU A 39 8.61 4.76 -0.87
CA LEU A 39 8.63 4.98 0.57
C LEU A 39 10.05 5.26 1.08
N MET A 40 11.06 4.60 0.50
CA MET A 40 12.47 4.86 0.83
C MET A 40 12.89 6.30 0.52
N GLN A 41 12.37 6.92 -0.54
CA GLN A 41 12.69 8.31 -0.88
C GLN A 41 11.98 9.33 0.02
N LEU A 42 10.91 8.92 0.70
CA LEU A 42 10.11 9.80 1.55
C LEU A 42 10.54 9.74 3.03
N LEU A 43 11.20 8.67 3.47
CA LEU A 43 11.66 8.55 4.84
C LEU A 43 12.97 9.32 5.06
N PRO A 44 13.20 9.87 6.27
CA PRO A 44 14.47 10.51 6.62
C PRO A 44 15.65 9.56 6.42
N SER A 45 16.71 10.05 5.79
CA SER A 45 17.95 9.29 5.56
C SER A 45 18.97 9.43 6.68
N ASP A 46 18.70 10.28 7.68
CA ASP A 46 19.66 10.63 8.71
C ASP A 46 19.92 9.47 9.67
N ILE A 47 21.16 8.99 9.68
CA ILE A 47 21.60 7.85 10.46
C ILE A 47 21.91 8.33 11.88
N HIS A 48 20.96 8.12 12.78
CA HIS A 48 21.19 8.34 14.21
C HIS A 48 21.82 7.08 14.81
N PRO A 49 22.87 7.19 15.64
CA PRO A 49 23.45 6.03 16.30
C PRO A 49 22.37 5.38 17.17
N LEU A 50 22.18 4.08 16.99
CA LEU A 50 21.26 3.32 17.83
C LEU A 50 21.74 3.39 19.28
N VAL A 51 20.80 3.41 20.23
CA VAL A 51 21.14 3.31 21.66
C VAL A 51 22.07 2.11 21.88
N PRO A 52 23.12 2.22 22.72
CA PRO A 52 24.12 1.16 22.86
C PRO A 52 23.54 -0.22 23.17
N ALA A 53 22.41 -0.28 23.87
CA ALA A 53 21.70 -1.53 24.18
C ALA A 53 21.10 -2.26 22.96
N LEU A 54 20.89 -1.58 21.82
CA LEU A 54 20.35 -2.16 20.57
C LEU A 54 21.45 -2.53 19.56
N GLN A 55 22.72 -2.23 19.84
CA GLN A 55 23.84 -2.51 18.93
C GLN A 55 24.35 -3.94 19.09
N SER A 56 23.51 -4.93 18.79
CA SER A 56 23.87 -6.35 18.85
C SER A 56 23.95 -6.98 17.45
N THR A 57 24.71 -8.08 17.33
CA THR A 57 24.68 -8.94 16.13
C THR A 57 23.30 -9.58 15.92
N TRP A 58 22.55 -9.76 17.00
CA TRP A 58 21.18 -10.27 17.00
C TRP A 58 20.22 -9.36 16.22
N LEU A 59 20.36 -8.04 16.35
CA LEU A 59 19.57 -7.09 15.56
C LEU A 59 19.76 -7.29 14.05
N HIS A 60 20.99 -7.54 13.60
CA HIS A 60 21.28 -7.77 12.18
C HIS A 60 20.61 -9.06 11.67
N ILE A 61 20.66 -10.12 12.48
CA ILE A 61 19.98 -11.39 12.19
C ILE A 61 18.46 -11.18 12.17
N HIS A 62 17.90 -10.51 13.17
CA HIS A 62 16.47 -10.19 13.25
C HIS A 62 15.99 -9.45 12.00
N VAL A 63 16.68 -8.36 11.63
CA VAL A 63 16.27 -7.52 10.51
C VAL A 63 16.37 -8.28 9.18
N THR A 64 17.42 -9.07 8.97
CA THR A 64 17.55 -9.87 7.73
C THR A 64 16.46 -10.95 7.63
N LEU A 65 16.15 -11.64 8.73
CA LEU A 65 15.04 -12.59 8.81
C LEU A 65 13.68 -11.90 8.61
N ALA A 66 13.50 -10.70 9.16
CA ALA A 66 12.29 -9.90 8.97
C ALA A 66 12.09 -9.54 7.49
N MET A 67 13.12 -9.02 6.82
CA MET A 67 12.99 -8.63 5.41
C MET A 67 12.74 -9.85 4.51
N LEU A 68 13.42 -10.98 4.76
CA LEU A 68 13.24 -12.21 3.98
C LEU A 68 11.87 -12.84 4.21
N SER A 69 11.38 -12.87 5.45
CA SER A 69 10.07 -13.43 5.79
C SER A 69 8.93 -12.60 5.19
N TYR A 70 8.95 -11.28 5.34
CA TYR A 70 7.93 -10.41 4.71
C TYR A 70 7.95 -10.51 3.19
N ALA A 71 9.14 -10.59 2.57
CA ALA A 71 9.25 -10.79 1.14
C ALA A 71 8.68 -12.16 0.69
N ALA A 72 8.92 -13.23 1.46
CA ALA A 72 8.35 -14.55 1.20
C ALA A 72 6.81 -14.55 1.35
N CYS A 73 6.26 -13.85 2.36
CA CYS A 73 4.82 -13.65 2.51
C CYS A 73 4.23 -12.89 1.32
N ALA A 74 4.89 -11.83 0.84
CA ALA A 74 4.44 -11.07 -0.32
C ALA A 74 4.40 -11.92 -1.60
N VAL A 75 5.41 -12.78 -1.82
CA VAL A 75 5.43 -13.72 -2.94
C VAL A 75 4.36 -14.80 -2.78
N SER A 76 4.12 -15.29 -1.56
CA SER A 76 3.04 -16.23 -1.27
C SER A 76 1.67 -15.63 -1.57
N PHE A 77 1.45 -14.37 -1.19
CA PHE A 77 0.23 -13.62 -1.52
C PHE A 77 0.04 -13.47 -3.04
N ALA A 78 1.12 -13.18 -3.78
CA ALA A 78 1.06 -13.13 -5.24
C ALA A 78 0.69 -14.48 -5.87
N LEU A 79 1.27 -15.59 -5.39
CA LEU A 79 0.92 -16.93 -5.85
C LEU A 79 -0.53 -17.32 -5.49
N ALA A 80 -0.99 -16.95 -4.30
CA ALA A 80 -2.39 -17.16 -3.90
C ALA A 80 -3.35 -16.37 -4.78
N MET A 81 -3.06 -15.10 -5.09
CA MET A 81 -3.88 -14.31 -6.01
C MET A 81 -3.94 -14.94 -7.40
N MET A 82 -2.84 -15.50 -7.90
CA MET A 82 -2.83 -16.25 -9.16
C MET A 82 -3.67 -17.52 -9.10
N PHE A 83 -3.60 -18.24 -7.98
CA PHE A 83 -4.44 -19.41 -7.75
C PHE A 83 -5.92 -19.02 -7.89
N LEU A 84 -6.36 -17.93 -7.23
CA LEU A 84 -7.74 -17.44 -7.32
C LEU A 84 -8.15 -17.05 -8.75
N ILE A 85 -7.24 -16.45 -9.53
CA ILE A 85 -7.49 -16.13 -10.94
C ILE A 85 -7.68 -17.42 -11.77
N GLN A 86 -6.87 -18.45 -11.51
CA GLN A 86 -6.94 -19.74 -12.20
C GLN A 86 -8.16 -20.58 -11.78
N ASP A 87 -8.61 -20.44 -10.53
CA ASP A 87 -9.78 -21.12 -9.97
C ASP A 87 -11.11 -20.45 -10.39
N ASN A 88 -11.08 -19.64 -11.45
CA ASN A 88 -12.25 -18.96 -12.02
C ASN A 88 -13.03 -18.10 -11.01
N MET A 89 -12.36 -17.54 -9.99
CA MET A 89 -13.01 -16.57 -9.11
C MET A 89 -13.53 -15.37 -9.89
N ARG A 90 -14.77 -14.97 -9.59
CA ARG A 90 -15.47 -13.86 -10.25
C ARG A 90 -14.67 -12.55 -10.24
N THR A 91 -14.59 -11.86 -11.38
CA THR A 91 -13.90 -10.55 -11.49
C THR A 91 -14.54 -9.53 -10.55
N GLU A 92 -15.85 -9.65 -10.33
CA GLU A 92 -16.62 -8.77 -9.46
C GLU A 92 -16.15 -8.90 -7.99
N SER A 93 -15.76 -10.09 -7.55
CA SER A 93 -15.21 -10.29 -6.20
C SER A 93 -13.83 -9.62 -6.05
N PHE A 94 -13.00 -9.63 -7.10
CA PHE A 94 -11.75 -8.86 -7.10
C PHE A 94 -12.00 -7.36 -7.06
N LEU A 95 -12.99 -6.85 -7.81
CA LEU A 95 -13.42 -5.46 -7.73
C LEU A 95 -13.82 -5.09 -6.31
N ALA A 96 -14.67 -5.90 -5.68
CA ALA A 96 -15.16 -5.65 -4.33
C ALA A 96 -14.00 -5.59 -3.32
N ASN A 97 -13.09 -6.57 -3.36
CA ASN A 97 -11.93 -6.61 -2.47
C ASN A 97 -11.00 -5.40 -2.66
N THR A 98 -10.71 -5.01 -3.91
CA THR A 98 -9.88 -3.83 -4.19
C THR A 98 -10.59 -2.55 -3.75
N SER A 99 -11.90 -2.43 -3.99
CA SER A 99 -12.69 -1.25 -3.60
C SER A 99 -12.77 -1.11 -2.08
N VAL A 100 -12.95 -2.22 -1.34
CA VAL A 100 -12.89 -2.24 0.13
C VAL A 100 -11.51 -1.83 0.63
N PHE A 101 -10.44 -2.41 0.08
CA PHE A 101 -9.06 -2.07 0.46
C PHE A 101 -8.77 -0.59 0.27
N VAL A 102 -9.14 -0.02 -0.88
CA VAL A 102 -9.00 1.41 -1.15
C VAL A 102 -9.86 2.25 -0.20
N SER A 103 -11.11 1.85 0.03
CA SER A 103 -12.01 2.56 0.95
C SER A 103 -11.44 2.61 2.37
N LEU A 104 -10.82 1.51 2.84
CA LEU A 104 -10.16 1.45 4.15
C LEU A 104 -8.95 2.40 4.23
N ILE A 105 -8.19 2.55 3.14
CA ILE A 105 -7.10 3.54 3.07
C ILE A 105 -7.67 4.96 3.23
N TYR A 106 -8.71 5.31 2.48
CA TYR A 106 -9.32 6.64 2.60
C TYR A 106 -9.98 6.86 3.96
N ALA A 107 -10.61 5.83 4.55
CA ALA A 107 -11.17 5.89 5.90
C ALA A 107 -10.06 6.14 6.94
N ALA A 108 -8.92 5.47 6.82
CA ALA A 108 -7.76 5.71 7.68
C ALA A 108 -7.22 7.15 7.52
N ILE A 109 -7.18 7.69 6.30
CA ILE A 109 -6.73 9.07 6.05
C ILE A 109 -7.71 10.10 6.63
N ILE A 110 -9.02 9.85 6.56
CA ILE A 110 -10.07 10.75 7.09
C ILE A 110 -10.01 10.87 8.61
N THR A 111 -9.43 9.93 9.35
CA THR A 111 -9.16 10.12 10.79
C THR A 111 -8.28 11.34 11.08
N ARG A 112 -7.55 11.85 10.07
CA ARG A 112 -6.74 13.08 10.13
C ARG A 112 -7.47 14.33 9.62
N PHE A 113 -8.77 14.25 9.34
CA PHE A 113 -9.57 15.40 8.93
C PHE A 113 -9.73 16.40 10.09
N ALA A 114 -9.53 17.69 9.81
CA ALA A 114 -9.83 18.75 10.77
C ALA A 114 -10.12 20.06 10.05
N GLU A 115 -11.13 20.79 10.53
CA GLU A 115 -11.46 22.16 10.06
C GLU A 115 -11.59 22.29 8.53
N GLY A 116 -12.14 21.25 7.86
CA GLY A 116 -12.29 21.23 6.40
C GLY A 116 -10.99 20.93 5.62
N GLY A 117 -9.88 20.75 6.30
CA GLY A 117 -8.57 20.38 5.75
C GLY A 117 -8.08 19.01 6.22
N LEU A 118 -6.85 18.68 5.82
CA LEU A 118 -6.16 17.45 6.24
C LEU A 118 -4.98 17.80 7.15
N LYS A 119 -4.92 17.18 8.34
CA LYS A 119 -3.80 17.31 9.26
C LYS A 119 -2.58 16.55 8.73
N VAL A 120 -1.50 17.29 8.51
CA VAL A 120 -0.19 16.81 8.06
C VAL A 120 0.86 17.36 9.03
N ALA A 121 1.92 16.60 9.32
CA ALA A 121 2.97 17.09 10.20
C ALA A 121 3.75 18.25 9.53
N ALA A 122 4.11 19.27 10.32
CA ALA A 122 4.93 20.40 9.91
C ALA A 122 6.37 19.96 9.64
N PHE A 123 6.96 20.50 8.60
CA PHE A 123 8.36 20.29 8.25
C PHE A 123 9.24 21.39 8.86
N ASP A 124 10.30 20.98 9.57
CA ASP A 124 11.35 21.88 10.05
C ASP A 124 12.58 21.82 9.10
N PRO A 125 12.92 22.93 8.40
CA PRO A 125 14.09 22.99 7.53
C PRO A 125 15.43 22.85 8.25
N GLN A 126 15.52 23.16 9.55
CA GLN A 126 16.79 23.13 10.28
C GLN A 126 17.17 21.72 10.73
N SER A 127 16.20 20.96 11.23
CA SER A 127 16.39 19.57 11.68
C SER A 127 16.13 18.54 10.56
N ASN A 128 15.70 18.97 9.37
CA ASN A 128 15.26 18.12 8.26
C ASN A 128 14.23 17.05 8.69
N SER A 129 13.43 17.37 9.71
CA SER A 129 12.54 16.43 10.38
C SER A 129 11.19 17.08 10.72
N GLU A 130 10.27 16.32 11.32
CA GLU A 130 9.00 16.89 11.77
C GLU A 130 9.25 17.94 12.85
N PHE A 131 8.52 19.05 12.82
CA PHE A 131 8.63 20.06 13.88
C PHE A 131 8.01 19.50 15.16
N ILE A 132 8.83 19.22 16.18
CA ILE A 132 8.39 18.63 17.46
C ILE A 132 8.27 19.74 18.50
N ILE A 133 7.07 19.97 19.04
CA ILE A 133 6.83 21.03 20.05
C ILE A 133 7.20 20.54 21.46
N GLN A 134 6.80 19.31 21.79
CA GLN A 134 7.07 18.61 23.05
C GLN A 134 7.40 17.15 22.75
N ARG A 135 8.13 16.45 23.64
CA ARG A 135 8.50 15.03 23.46
C ARG A 135 7.26 14.19 23.06
N GLY A 136 7.22 13.76 21.79
CA GLY A 136 6.16 12.92 21.24
C GLY A 136 4.97 13.66 20.59
N GLN A 137 4.98 15.00 20.52
CA GLN A 137 3.95 15.78 19.84
C GLN A 137 4.54 16.59 18.67
N SER A 138 4.37 16.04 17.47
CA SER A 138 4.66 16.75 16.22
C SER A 138 3.60 17.84 15.99
N LEU A 139 4.07 19.02 15.60
CA LEU A 139 3.22 20.13 15.19
C LEU A 139 2.43 19.73 13.95
N MET A 140 1.10 19.71 14.08
CA MET A 140 0.21 19.37 12.98
C MET A 140 -0.26 20.65 12.29
N VAL A 141 -0.24 20.61 10.96
CA VAL A 141 -0.60 21.69 10.05
C VAL A 141 -1.82 21.24 9.26
N VAL A 142 -2.78 22.15 9.07
CA VAL A 142 -4.02 21.82 8.35
C VAL A 142 -3.90 22.34 6.92
N ILE A 143 -3.83 21.42 5.95
CA ILE A 143 -3.86 21.79 4.53
C ILE A 143 -5.33 22.07 4.16
N PRO A 144 -5.71 23.32 3.84
CA PRO A 144 -7.09 23.70 3.59
C PRO A 144 -7.61 23.03 2.31
N ASN A 145 -8.93 22.81 2.24
CA ASN A 145 -9.67 22.22 1.12
C ASN A 145 -9.33 20.77 0.77
N LEU A 146 -8.25 20.20 1.31
CA LEU A 146 -7.85 18.83 1.03
C LEU A 146 -8.78 17.83 1.71
N GLY A 147 -9.31 18.17 2.88
CA GLY A 147 -10.20 17.28 3.63
C GLY A 147 -11.46 16.89 2.85
N TRP A 148 -12.13 17.87 2.23
CA TRP A 148 -13.33 17.62 1.42
C TRP A 148 -13.05 16.77 0.18
N MET A 149 -11.90 16.95 -0.46
CA MET A 149 -11.50 16.15 -1.61
C MET A 149 -11.32 14.67 -1.23
N PHE A 150 -10.72 14.41 -0.07
CA PHE A 150 -10.51 13.04 0.42
C PHE A 150 -11.80 12.40 0.93
N LEU A 151 -12.70 13.17 1.54
CA LEU A 151 -14.03 12.71 1.91
C LEU A 151 -14.83 12.31 0.67
N LEU A 152 -14.83 13.16 -0.36
CA LEU A 152 -15.46 12.84 -1.63
C LEU A 152 -14.84 11.59 -2.27
N ALA A 153 -13.51 11.50 -2.31
CA ALA A 153 -12.82 10.31 -2.82
C ALA A 153 -13.17 9.03 -2.04
N MET A 154 -13.35 9.10 -0.72
CA MET A 154 -13.83 7.98 0.09
C MET A 154 -15.24 7.56 -0.33
N ILE A 155 -16.18 8.52 -0.43
CA ILE A 155 -17.56 8.21 -0.83
C ILE A 155 -17.56 7.54 -2.20
N VAL A 156 -16.85 8.10 -3.18
CA VAL A 156 -16.80 7.55 -4.54
C VAL A 156 -16.17 6.16 -4.56
N THR A 157 -15.15 5.89 -3.73
CA THR A 157 -14.50 4.56 -3.64
C THR A 157 -15.32 3.53 -2.86
N LEU A 158 -16.31 3.96 -2.06
CA LEU A 158 -17.28 3.07 -1.43
C LEU A 158 -18.42 2.65 -2.36
N VAL A 159 -18.74 3.47 -3.38
CA VAL A 159 -19.86 3.18 -4.32
C VAL A 159 -19.73 1.81 -5.01
N PRO A 160 -18.58 1.39 -5.57
CA PRO A 160 -18.46 0.10 -6.23
C PRO A 160 -18.70 -1.08 -5.27
N THR A 161 -18.22 -0.97 -4.03
CA THR A 161 -18.49 -1.94 -2.97
C THR A 161 -19.98 -2.05 -2.67
N GLY A 162 -20.67 -0.90 -2.49
CA GLY A 162 -22.10 -0.88 -2.22
C GLY A 162 -22.91 -1.47 -3.37
N LEU A 163 -22.55 -1.15 -4.62
CA LEU A 163 -23.18 -1.71 -5.82
C LEU A 163 -22.93 -3.21 -5.96
N TYR A 164 -21.74 -3.69 -5.60
CA TYR A 164 -21.43 -5.13 -5.58
C TYR A 164 -22.31 -5.88 -4.58
N PHE A 165 -22.41 -5.40 -3.33
CA PHE A 165 -23.26 -6.04 -2.33
C PHE A 165 -24.73 -5.97 -2.73
N TRP A 166 -25.19 -4.86 -3.30
CA TRP A 166 -26.55 -4.79 -3.83
C TRP A 166 -26.76 -5.82 -4.95
N GLY A 167 -25.88 -5.91 -5.94
CA GLY A 167 -25.97 -6.92 -6.99
C GLY A 167 -26.00 -8.35 -6.43
N TRP A 168 -25.22 -8.61 -5.38
CA TRP A 168 -25.19 -9.91 -4.70
C TRP A 168 -26.51 -10.23 -3.97
N PHE A 169 -27.09 -9.28 -3.24
CA PHE A 169 -28.37 -9.49 -2.53
C PHE A 169 -29.58 -9.53 -3.47
N ALA A 170 -29.59 -8.72 -4.52
CA ALA A 170 -30.71 -8.59 -5.45
C ALA A 170 -30.63 -9.55 -6.65
N GLY A 171 -29.49 -10.20 -6.87
CA GLY A 171 -29.25 -11.05 -8.04
C GLY A 171 -29.24 -10.31 -9.38
N ASP A 172 -29.06 -8.98 -9.36
CA ASP A 172 -29.15 -8.12 -10.55
C ASP A 172 -27.77 -7.90 -11.20
N GLU A 173 -27.57 -8.49 -12.38
CA GLU A 173 -26.32 -8.38 -13.13
C GLU A 173 -25.98 -6.95 -13.55
N ASN A 174 -26.99 -6.09 -13.73
CA ASN A 174 -26.76 -4.70 -14.12
C ASN A 174 -26.01 -3.93 -13.02
N LYS A 175 -26.18 -4.32 -11.75
CA LYS A 175 -25.46 -3.69 -10.61
C LYS A 175 -23.96 -3.97 -10.65
N TYR A 176 -23.54 -5.15 -11.09
CA TYR A 176 -22.11 -5.45 -11.27
C TYR A 176 -21.49 -4.59 -12.36
N ARG A 177 -22.20 -4.40 -13.48
CA ARG A 177 -21.77 -3.50 -14.56
C ARG A 177 -21.70 -2.04 -14.12
N MET A 178 -22.64 -1.60 -13.27
CA MET A 178 -22.58 -0.26 -12.66
C MET A 178 -21.42 -0.12 -11.69
N ALA A 179 -21.12 -1.16 -10.89
CA ALA A 179 -19.98 -1.17 -9.96
C ALA A 179 -18.65 -0.98 -10.72
N ASP A 180 -18.50 -1.65 -11.85
CA ASP A 180 -17.38 -1.49 -12.76
C ASP A 180 -17.20 -0.04 -13.24
N ALA A 181 -18.26 0.57 -13.76
CA ALA A 181 -18.23 1.95 -14.23
C ALA A 181 -17.91 2.93 -13.09
N ALA A 182 -18.52 2.72 -11.92
CA ALA A 182 -18.25 3.50 -10.72
C ALA A 182 -16.79 3.36 -10.27
N PHE A 183 -16.19 2.17 -10.40
CA PHE A 183 -14.79 1.94 -10.05
C PHE A 183 -13.84 2.75 -10.93
N PHE A 184 -14.08 2.81 -12.25
CA PHE A 184 -13.29 3.65 -13.15
C PHE A 184 -13.38 5.14 -12.80
N VAL A 185 -14.59 5.64 -12.50
CA VAL A 185 -14.78 7.02 -12.04
C VAL A 185 -14.06 7.26 -10.72
N GLY A 186 -14.15 6.31 -9.79
CA GLY A 186 -13.44 6.34 -8.52
C GLY A 186 -11.93 6.41 -8.68
N MET A 187 -11.35 5.68 -9.65
CA MET A 187 -9.93 5.77 -9.96
C MET A 187 -9.53 7.19 -10.39
N LEU A 188 -10.33 7.89 -11.20
CA LEU A 188 -10.04 9.28 -11.57
C LEU A 188 -10.00 10.19 -10.34
N PHE A 189 -10.95 10.05 -9.42
CA PHE A 189 -10.95 10.79 -8.16
C PHE A 189 -9.74 10.44 -7.28
N GLN A 190 -9.30 9.18 -7.25
CA GLN A 190 -8.08 8.80 -6.54
C GLN A 190 -6.84 9.48 -7.13
N VAL A 191 -6.72 9.54 -8.46
CA VAL A 191 -5.62 10.23 -9.16
C VAL A 191 -5.65 11.71 -8.83
N LEU A 192 -6.82 12.35 -8.90
CA LEU A 192 -7.00 13.77 -8.58
C LEU A 192 -6.68 14.07 -7.10
N ALA A 193 -7.16 13.24 -6.17
CA ALA A 193 -6.86 13.38 -4.74
C ALA A 193 -5.36 13.23 -4.46
N THR A 194 -4.71 12.26 -5.10
CA THR A 194 -3.26 12.04 -5.00
C THR A 194 -2.47 13.21 -5.57
N ALA A 195 -2.83 13.69 -6.76
CA ALA A 195 -2.18 14.84 -7.39
C ALA A 195 -2.38 16.13 -6.56
N ALA A 196 -3.57 16.35 -6.02
CA ALA A 196 -3.87 17.48 -5.14
C ALA A 196 -3.06 17.41 -3.84
N PHE A 197 -2.92 16.21 -3.26
CA PHE A 197 -2.07 16.02 -2.08
C PHE A 197 -0.60 16.30 -2.40
N ILE A 198 -0.06 15.74 -3.48
CA ILE A 198 1.34 15.94 -3.87
C ILE A 198 1.63 17.42 -4.11
N THR A 199 0.79 18.10 -4.89
CA THR A 199 1.01 19.53 -5.24
C THR A 199 0.90 20.44 -4.03
N ARG A 200 -0.04 20.18 -3.09
CA ARG A 200 -0.22 21.02 -1.91
C ARG A 200 0.72 20.71 -0.76
N ALA A 201 1.17 19.47 -0.61
CA ALA A 201 2.02 19.05 0.49
C ALA A 201 3.52 19.09 0.17
N ARG A 202 3.93 19.26 -1.10
CA ARG A 202 5.36 19.27 -1.48
C ARG A 202 6.10 20.54 -1.03
N ASP A 203 5.53 21.71 -1.30
CA ASP A 203 6.15 23.02 -1.08
C ASP A 203 5.16 24.03 -0.46
N GLY A 204 4.16 23.52 0.29
CA GLY A 204 3.14 24.35 0.93
C GLY A 204 3.60 24.96 2.25
N ALA A 205 3.04 26.11 2.63
CA ALA A 205 3.16 26.69 3.96
C ALA A 205 1.77 27.04 4.47
N TYR A 206 1.38 26.50 5.62
CA TYR A 206 0.02 26.61 6.14
C TYR A 206 0.01 26.89 7.65
N PRO A 207 -1.08 27.48 8.16
CA PRO A 207 -1.21 27.74 9.58
C PRO A 207 -1.35 26.44 10.38
N SER A 208 -0.85 26.45 11.62
CA SER A 208 -1.08 25.40 12.59
C SER A 208 -2.09 25.87 13.65
N PRO A 209 -3.06 25.03 14.05
CA PRO A 209 -3.91 25.31 15.21
C PRO A 209 -3.14 25.35 16.56
N MET A 210 -1.88 24.93 16.57
CA MET A 210 -1.08 24.73 17.78
C MET A 210 -0.01 25.82 17.98
N ALA A 211 0.28 26.63 16.97
CA ALA A 211 1.31 27.66 17.02
C ALA A 211 1.02 28.79 16.02
N ASP A 212 1.32 30.02 16.42
CA ASP A 212 1.19 31.19 15.56
C ASP A 212 2.29 31.21 14.50
N GLY A 213 1.90 31.21 13.22
CA GLY A 213 2.82 31.27 12.09
C GLY A 213 2.42 30.36 10.93
N LEU A 214 3.17 30.46 9.83
CA LEU A 214 3.06 29.56 8.69
C LEU A 214 4.18 28.53 8.76
N PHE A 215 3.81 27.26 8.71
CA PHE A 215 4.75 26.15 8.77
C PHE A 215 4.83 25.45 7.42
N ALA A 216 6.05 25.18 6.98
CA ALA A 216 6.28 24.46 5.73
C ALA A 216 5.79 23.01 5.84
N THR A 217 5.37 22.44 4.72
CA THR A 217 5.01 21.02 4.58
C THR A 217 5.86 20.40 3.49
N ARG A 218 6.28 19.15 3.69
CA ARG A 218 6.93 18.31 2.68
C ARG A 218 6.26 16.94 2.63
N LEU A 219 6.42 16.25 1.50
CA LEU A 219 5.89 14.89 1.32
C LEU A 219 6.51 13.88 2.29
N SER A 220 7.77 14.12 2.71
CA SER A 220 8.50 13.29 3.66
C SER A 220 7.96 13.36 5.08
N THR A 221 7.23 14.43 5.44
CA THR A 221 6.68 14.62 6.79
C THR A 221 5.43 13.78 7.04
N SER A 222 4.81 13.24 5.99
CA SER A 222 3.68 12.31 6.12
C SER A 222 3.77 11.18 5.10
N PRO A 223 4.78 10.31 5.22
CA PRO A 223 5.08 9.31 4.20
C PRO A 223 3.96 8.27 4.08
N PHE A 224 3.22 8.03 5.17
CA PHE A 224 2.12 7.06 5.23
C PHE A 224 0.88 7.48 4.43
N ILE A 225 0.58 8.78 4.34
CA ILE A 225 -0.57 9.25 3.55
C ILE A 225 -0.28 9.04 2.07
N LEU A 226 0.90 9.48 1.63
CA LEU A 226 1.32 9.33 0.24
C LEU A 226 1.47 7.85 -0.15
N SER A 227 2.04 7.01 0.72
CA SER A 227 2.17 5.58 0.43
C SER A 227 0.82 4.88 0.36
N GLY A 228 -0.14 5.22 1.22
CA GLY A 228 -1.51 4.72 1.14
C GLY A 228 -2.19 5.11 -0.18
N LEU A 229 -2.08 6.37 -0.60
CA LEU A 229 -2.63 6.86 -1.86
C LEU A 229 -2.04 6.13 -3.07
N ILE A 230 -0.72 5.97 -3.12
CA ILE A 230 -0.03 5.27 -4.20
C ILE A 230 -0.37 3.78 -4.18
N ALA A 231 -0.45 3.15 -3.00
CA ALA A 231 -0.86 1.75 -2.87
C ALA A 231 -2.29 1.53 -3.36
N GLY A 232 -3.23 2.43 -3.06
CA GLY A 232 -4.60 2.38 -3.56
C GLY A 232 -4.68 2.49 -5.09
N LEU A 233 -3.90 3.41 -5.69
CA LEU A 233 -3.78 3.53 -7.14
C LEU A 233 -3.17 2.28 -7.78
N MET A 234 -2.10 1.73 -7.20
CA MET A 234 -1.45 0.50 -7.69
C MET A 234 -2.40 -0.70 -7.62
N ALA A 235 -3.15 -0.86 -6.52
CA ALA A 235 -4.15 -1.91 -6.38
C ALA A 235 -5.29 -1.75 -7.41
N SER A 236 -5.71 -0.51 -7.66
CA SER A 236 -6.74 -0.21 -8.65
C SER A 236 -6.26 -0.48 -10.08
N LEU A 237 -4.99 -0.15 -10.39
CA LEU A 237 -4.36 -0.49 -11.68
C LEU A 237 -4.20 -2.00 -11.87
N LEU A 238 -3.83 -2.73 -10.81
CA LEU A 238 -3.75 -4.18 -10.84
C LEU A 238 -5.10 -4.82 -11.14
N TYR A 239 -6.18 -4.29 -10.55
CA TYR A 239 -7.54 -4.71 -10.87
C TYR A 239 -7.91 -4.43 -12.34
N LEU A 240 -7.62 -3.24 -12.87
CA LEU A 240 -7.90 -2.92 -14.28
C LEU A 240 -7.13 -3.82 -15.24
N MET A 241 -5.88 -4.10 -14.92
CA MET A 241 -5.06 -5.03 -15.68
C MET A 241 -5.63 -6.45 -15.64
N LEU A 242 -6.08 -6.91 -14.47
CA LEU A 242 -6.77 -8.20 -14.34
C LEU A 242 -8.04 -8.22 -15.19
N LYS A 243 -8.85 -7.16 -15.15
CA LYS A 243 -10.08 -7.05 -15.95
C LYS A 243 -9.82 -7.11 -17.45
N TRP A 244 -8.84 -6.35 -17.94
CA TRP A 244 -8.55 -6.27 -19.38
C TRP A 244 -7.80 -7.50 -19.89
N ARG A 245 -6.85 -8.03 -19.12
CA ARG A 245 -5.94 -9.10 -19.58
C ARG A 245 -6.25 -10.45 -18.95
N ARG A 246 -7.47 -10.67 -18.44
CA ARG A 246 -7.81 -11.87 -17.66
C ARG A 246 -7.50 -13.17 -18.41
N GLU A 247 -8.01 -13.29 -19.63
CA GLU A 247 -7.85 -14.49 -20.46
C GLU A 247 -6.37 -14.77 -20.74
N GLY A 248 -5.63 -13.77 -21.21
CA GLY A 248 -4.19 -13.89 -21.45
C GLY A 248 -3.38 -14.17 -20.18
N LEU A 249 -3.82 -13.70 -19.00
CA LEU A 249 -3.19 -14.07 -17.73
C LEU A 249 -3.45 -15.54 -17.40
N GLN A 250 -4.68 -16.02 -17.54
CA GLN A 250 -5.04 -17.42 -17.28
C GLN A 250 -4.29 -18.40 -18.20
N GLU A 251 -4.09 -18.05 -19.46
CA GLU A 251 -3.29 -18.86 -20.40
C GLU A 251 -1.81 -18.95 -20.02
N MET A 252 -1.27 -17.88 -19.42
CA MET A 252 0.13 -17.82 -18.98
C MET A 252 0.36 -18.50 -17.62
N LEU A 253 -0.69 -18.77 -16.86
CA LEU A 253 -0.62 -19.35 -15.53
C LEU A 253 -0.60 -20.89 -15.60
N PRO A 254 0.18 -21.56 -14.73
CA PRO A 254 0.09 -23.01 -14.59
C PRO A 254 -1.24 -23.40 -13.92
N SER A 255 -1.56 -24.70 -13.95
CA SER A 255 -2.80 -25.21 -13.34
C SER A 255 -2.93 -24.84 -11.85
N ALA A 256 -4.17 -24.66 -11.40
CA ALA A 256 -4.50 -24.25 -10.03
C ALA A 256 -3.83 -25.14 -8.98
N GLY A 257 -3.87 -26.47 -9.13
CA GLY A 257 -3.21 -27.40 -8.20
C GLY A 257 -1.68 -27.25 -8.14
N ARG A 258 -1.02 -26.82 -9.23
CA ARG A 258 0.41 -26.48 -9.19
C ARG A 258 0.63 -25.19 -8.43
N LEU A 259 -0.18 -24.15 -8.66
CA LEU A 259 -0.10 -22.89 -7.93
C LEU A 259 -0.33 -23.07 -6.43
N ASP A 260 -1.31 -23.87 -6.04
CA ASP A 260 -1.60 -24.19 -4.65
C ASP A 260 -0.41 -24.90 -3.98
N SER A 261 0.10 -25.97 -4.57
CA SER A 261 1.30 -26.67 -4.06
C SER A 261 2.52 -25.76 -3.93
N ARG A 262 2.72 -24.81 -4.86
CA ARG A 262 3.81 -23.82 -4.77
C ARG A 262 3.56 -22.77 -3.70
N THR A 263 2.32 -22.34 -3.53
CA THR A 263 1.91 -21.42 -2.47
C THR A 263 2.20 -22.06 -1.11
N TYR A 264 1.78 -23.31 -0.91
CA TYR A 264 2.02 -24.07 0.32
C TYR A 264 3.53 -24.24 0.63
N LYS A 265 4.35 -24.51 -0.38
CA LYS A 265 5.82 -24.60 -0.18
C LYS A 265 6.44 -23.25 0.17
N THR A 266 5.97 -22.18 -0.46
CA THR A 266 6.47 -20.82 -0.18
C THR A 266 6.09 -20.39 1.23
N ILE A 267 4.85 -20.63 1.66
CA ILE A 267 4.39 -20.28 3.00
C ILE A 267 5.06 -21.14 4.09
N GLY A 268 5.33 -22.41 3.78
CA GLY A 268 6.09 -23.32 4.64
C GLY A 268 7.53 -22.87 4.89
N ILE A 269 8.08 -21.98 4.08
CA ILE A 269 9.38 -21.32 4.32
C ILE A 269 9.17 -19.97 5.03
N ALA A 270 8.16 -19.20 4.63
CA ALA A 270 7.88 -17.89 5.21
C ALA A 270 7.58 -17.97 6.73
N PHE A 271 6.81 -18.96 7.16
CA PHE A 271 6.40 -19.08 8.56
C PHE A 271 7.55 -19.40 9.51
N PRO A 272 8.43 -20.39 9.24
CA PRO A 272 9.64 -20.59 10.04
C PRO A 272 10.55 -19.35 10.09
N LEU A 273 10.67 -18.61 8.99
CA LEU A 273 11.45 -17.36 8.98
C LEU A 273 10.81 -16.28 9.86
N LEU A 274 9.48 -16.15 9.86
CA LEU A 274 8.75 -15.26 10.78
C LEU A 274 8.97 -15.68 12.24
N THR A 275 8.89 -16.98 12.54
CA THR A 275 9.13 -17.48 13.90
C THR A 275 10.56 -17.22 14.35
N LEU A 276 11.55 -17.47 13.48
CA LEU A 276 12.95 -17.19 13.79
C LEU A 276 13.21 -15.69 13.93
N MET A 277 12.53 -14.86 13.13
CA MET A 277 12.54 -13.41 13.30
C MET A 277 12.04 -13.02 14.70
N ILE A 278 10.90 -13.55 15.16
CA ILE A 278 10.37 -13.26 16.50
C ILE A 278 11.35 -13.71 17.57
N ALA A 279 11.88 -14.94 17.47
CA ALA A 279 12.90 -15.44 18.38
C ALA A 279 14.17 -14.57 18.37
N ALA A 280 14.51 -14.01 17.21
CA ALA A 280 15.64 -13.10 17.05
C ALA A 280 15.39 -11.65 17.50
N GLY A 281 14.14 -11.30 17.76
CA GLY A 281 13.76 -9.98 18.26
C GLY A 281 13.55 -9.93 19.77
N ALA A 282 13.31 -11.10 20.38
CA ALA A 282 13.29 -11.30 21.83
C ALA A 282 14.72 -11.31 22.40
#